data_AF-A0A832YRZ1-F1
#
_entry.id   AF-A0A832YRZ1-F1
#
_cell.length_a   1.000
_cell.length_b   1.000
_cell.length_c   1.000
_cell.angle_alpha   90.00
_cell.angle_beta   90.00
_cell.angle_gamma   90.00
#
_symmetry.space_group_name_H-M   'P 1'
#
loop_
_entity.id
_entity.type
_entity.pdbx_description
1 polymer ?
#
loop_
_entity_poly.entity_id
_entity_poly.type
_entity_poly.pdbx_seq_one_letter_code
_entity_poly.pdbx_strand_id
1 'polypeptide(L)'
;MHYSTIEVELKEHTLTVDRGSTKTKRKFAFLLEEGDVLLENKKLFDVHDEVEVLMDYKFNDKSKRPKEVINIYKIIKIIKK
;
A
#
# COMPACT_ATOMS: atom_id res chain seq x y z
N MET A 1 2.18 15.41 18.31
CA MET A 1 3.40 15.40 17.47
C MET A 1 3.02 16.08 16.15
N HIS A 2 3.54 17.28 15.89
CA HIS A 2 3.35 17.97 14.61
C HIS A 2 4.48 17.52 13.67
N TYR A 3 4.20 16.53 12.83
CA TYR A 3 5.02 16.20 11.68
C TYR A 3 4.23 16.62 10.45
N SER A 4 4.89 17.24 9.47
CA SER A 4 4.27 17.65 8.21
C SER A 4 4.46 16.61 7.11
N THR A 5 5.47 15.76 7.28
CA THR A 5 5.90 14.78 6.29
C THR A 5 6.13 13.41 6.91
N ILE A 6 5.87 12.37 6.12
CA ILE A 6 6.09 10.98 6.47
C ILE A 6 7.03 10.39 5.43
N GLU A 7 8.17 9.91 5.90
CA GLU A 7 9.10 9.15 5.08
C GLU A 7 8.94 7.66 5.40
N VAL A 8 8.77 6.84 4.37
CA VAL A 8 8.55 5.40 4.48
C VAL A 8 9.67 4.63 3.80
N GLU A 9 10.15 3.59 4.47
CA GLU A 9 11.06 2.62 3.89
C GLU A 9 10.26 1.48 3.28
N LEU A 10 10.37 1.29 1.97
CA LEU A 10 9.56 0.35 1.21
C LEU A 10 10.35 -0.88 0.78
N LYS A 11 9.72 -2.04 0.88
CA LYS A 11 10.17 -3.29 0.28
C LYS A 11 9.29 -3.67 -0.89
N GLU A 12 9.91 -3.81 -2.06
CA GLU A 12 9.20 -4.24 -3.26
C GLU A 12 8.93 -5.75 -3.23
N HIS A 13 7.70 -6.10 -3.56
CA HIS A 13 7.24 -7.46 -3.75
C HIS A 13 6.31 -7.53 -4.96
N THR A 14 6.24 -8.69 -5.60
CA THR A 14 5.24 -8.97 -6.63
C THR A 14 4.11 -9.80 -6.01
N LEU A 15 2.86 -9.41 -6.31
CA LEU A 15 1.69 -10.15 -5.86
C LEU A 15 0.80 -10.46 -7.06
N THR A 16 0.37 -11.71 -7.15
CA THR A 16 -0.65 -12.12 -8.13
C THR A 16 -2.03 -11.90 -7.53
N VAL A 17 -2.83 -11.03 -8.15
CA VAL A 17 -4.18 -10.70 -7.73
C VAL A 17 -5.18 -11.01 -8.83
N ASP A 18 -6.43 -11.28 -8.46
CA ASP A 18 -7.52 -11.40 -9.41
C ASP A 18 -7.82 -10.02 -10.02
N ARG A 19 -7.99 -9.97 -11.33
CA ARG A 19 -8.33 -8.74 -12.04
C ARG A 19 -9.67 -8.20 -11.54
N GLY A 20 -9.71 -6.93 -11.16
CA GLY A 20 -10.87 -6.30 -10.52
C GLY A 20 -10.96 -6.49 -9.00
N SER A 21 -9.92 -7.02 -8.36
CA SER A 21 -9.77 -6.99 -6.90
C SER A 21 -9.84 -5.56 -6.36
N THR A 22 -10.58 -5.38 -5.26
CA THR A 22 -10.81 -4.09 -4.59
C THR A 22 -9.51 -3.55 -4.00
N LYS A 23 -8.85 -2.69 -4.77
CA LYS A 23 -7.82 -1.76 -4.26
C LYS A 23 -8.53 -0.79 -3.31
N THR A 24 -8.12 -0.75 -2.05
CA THR A 24 -8.74 0.15 -1.05
C THR A 24 -7.93 1.46 -1.02
N LYS A 25 -8.61 2.60 -1.14
CA LYS A 25 -7.95 3.90 -0.99
C LYS A 25 -8.04 4.35 0.46
N ARG A 26 -6.91 4.70 1.08
CA ARG A 26 -6.88 5.46 2.33
C ARG A 26 -6.69 6.93 1.99
N LYS A 27 -7.49 7.79 2.62
CA LYS A 27 -7.50 9.23 2.30
C LYS A 27 -6.31 10.01 2.86
N PHE A 28 -5.51 9.42 3.77
CA PHE A 28 -4.44 10.15 4.44
C PHE A 28 -3.21 9.29 4.73
N ALA A 29 -2.03 9.74 4.30
CA ALA A 29 -0.74 9.08 4.54
C ALA A 29 -0.34 9.05 6.02
N PHE A 30 -0.68 10.11 6.75
CA PHE A 30 -1.39 9.98 8.02
C PHE A 30 -1.40 8.66 8.80
N LEU A 31 -2.28 7.82 8.27
CA LEU A 31 -2.81 6.61 8.86
C LEU A 31 -2.02 5.38 8.41
N LEU A 32 -0.87 5.58 7.77
CA LEU A 32 0.03 4.50 7.41
C LEU A 32 0.70 3.94 8.66
N GLU A 33 0.76 2.62 8.71
CA GLU A 33 1.41 1.85 9.76
C GLU A 33 2.47 0.94 9.17
N GLU A 34 3.43 0.55 10.00
CA GLU A 34 4.44 -0.43 9.60
C GLU A 34 3.76 -1.76 9.26
N GLY A 35 4.07 -2.31 8.09
CA GLY A 35 3.42 -3.51 7.56
C GLY A 35 2.31 -3.25 6.54
N ASP A 36 1.82 -2.01 6.40
CA ASP A 36 0.90 -1.65 5.31
C ASP A 36 1.57 -1.87 3.95
N VAL A 37 0.74 -2.15 2.94
CA VAL A 37 1.19 -2.44 1.58
C VAL A 37 0.69 -1.36 0.63
N LEU A 38 1.60 -0.57 0.09
CA LEU A 38 1.32 0.49 -0.87
C LEU A 38 1.30 -0.05 -2.30
N LEU A 39 0.47 0.56 -3.14
CA LEU A 39 0.38 0.27 -4.58
C LEU A 39 1.24 1.20 -5.44
N GLU A 40 1.86 2.20 -4.82
CA GLU A 40 2.72 3.17 -5.48
C GLU A 40 4.12 3.18 -4.86
N ASN A 41 5.14 3.38 -5.70
CA ASN A 41 6.52 3.53 -5.25
C ASN A 41 6.82 4.99 -4.89
N LYS A 42 6.28 5.44 -3.76
CA LYS A 42 6.52 6.79 -3.23
C LYS A 42 7.01 6.68 -1.80
N LYS A 43 8.19 7.26 -1.53
CA LYS A 43 8.86 7.16 -0.21
C LYS A 43 8.55 8.32 0.72
N LEU A 44 8.05 9.43 0.20
CA LEU A 44 7.83 10.65 0.96
C LEU A 44 6.41 11.14 0.70
N PHE A 45 5.62 11.27 1.75
CA PHE A 45 4.23 11.68 1.69
C PHE A 45 4.00 12.89 2.59
N ASP A 46 3.18 13.83 2.13
CA ASP A 46 2.58 14.80 3.03
C ASP A 46 1.50 14.11 3.87
N VAL A 47 1.29 14.58 5.09
CA VAL A 47 0.32 14.00 6.05
C VAL A 47 -1.09 13.89 5.45
N HIS A 48 -1.44 14.83 4.57
CA HIS A 48 -2.74 14.92 3.91
C HIS A 48 -2.81 14.25 2.52
N ASP A 49 -1.73 13.64 2.05
CA ASP A 49 -1.73 12.93 0.77
C ASP A 49 -2.69 11.73 0.81
N GLU A 50 -3.45 11.55 -0.27
CA GLU A 50 -4.20 10.31 -0.50
C GLU A 50 -3.22 9.18 -0.87
N VAL A 51 -3.44 7.99 -0.31
CA VAL A 51 -2.58 6.82 -0.50
C VAL A 51 -3.39 5.57 -0.80
N GLU A 52 -2.98 4.85 -1.84
CA GLU A 52 -3.59 3.57 -2.20
C GLU A 52 -2.91 2.43 -1.43
N VAL A 53 -3.66 1.75 -0.57
CA VAL A 53 -3.17 0.66 0.28
C VAL A 53 -3.90 -0.63 -0.05
N LEU A 54 -3.17 -1.71 -0.26
CA LEU A 54 -3.75 -3.03 -0.40
C LEU A 54 -4.11 -3.59 0.98
N MET A 55 -5.38 -3.50 1.36
CA MET A 55 -5.91 -4.10 2.58
C MET A 55 -6.44 -5.52 2.34
N ASP A 56 -5.97 -6.46 3.16
CA ASP A 56 -6.53 -7.81 3.34
C ASP A 56 -6.96 -8.55 2.07
N TYR A 57 -6.14 -8.48 1.01
CA TYR A 57 -6.37 -9.31 -0.16
C TYR A 57 -6.13 -10.78 0.19
N LYS A 58 -7.21 -11.51 0.47
CA LYS A 58 -7.19 -12.97 0.57
C LYS A 58 -7.33 -13.56 -0.82
N PHE A 59 -6.21 -14.06 -1.35
CA PHE A 59 -6.19 -14.82 -2.59
C PHE A 59 -7.17 -15.99 -2.52
N ASN A 60 -8.11 -16.06 -3.47
CA ASN A 60 -9.03 -17.18 -3.58
C ASN A 60 -8.68 -18.01 -4.82
N ASP A 61 -8.00 -19.13 -4.60
CA ASP A 61 -7.55 -20.01 -5.69
C ASP A 61 -8.69 -20.66 -6.49
N LYS A 62 -9.93 -20.62 -5.97
CA LYS A 62 -11.13 -21.14 -6.67
C LYS A 62 -11.74 -20.15 -7.67
N SER A 63 -11.17 -18.96 -7.80
CA SER A 63 -11.66 -17.91 -8.70
C SER A 63 -11.35 -18.24 -10.17
N LYS A 64 -12.37 -18.20 -11.03
CA LYS A 64 -12.20 -18.28 -12.50
C LYS A 64 -11.76 -16.96 -13.14
N ARG A 65 -11.46 -15.94 -12.34
CA ARG A 65 -11.14 -14.60 -12.85
C ARG A 65 -9.73 -14.58 -13.45
N PRO A 66 -9.51 -13.77 -14.50
CA PRO A 66 -8.16 -13.57 -15.02
C PRO A 66 -7.27 -12.99 -13.93
N LYS A 67 -6.04 -13.50 -13.83
CA LYS A 67 -5.05 -13.10 -12.82
C LYS A 67 -4.12 -12.03 -13.42
N GLU A 68 -3.71 -11.08 -12.59
CA GLU A 68 -2.77 -10.01 -12.94
C GLU A 68 -1.65 -9.97 -11.89
N VAL A 69 -0.42 -9.73 -12.34
CA VAL A 69 0.72 -9.52 -11.44
C VAL A 69 0.87 -8.02 -11.22
N ILE A 70 0.81 -7.61 -9.96
CA ILE A 70 1.02 -6.21 -9.56
C ILE A 70 2.28 -6.10 -8.70
N ASN A 71 2.96 -4.97 -8.82
CA ASN A 71 4.03 -4.61 -7.90
C ASN A 71 3.40 -3.96 -6.67
N ILE A 72 3.86 -4.38 -5.51
CA ILE A 72 3.41 -3.89 -4.22
C ILE A 72 4.61 -3.49 -3.38
N TYR A 73 4.42 -2.49 -2.52
CA TYR A 73 5.49 -1.88 -1.73
C TYR A 73 5.12 -1.95 -0.25
N LYS A 74 5.71 -2.89 0.47
CA LYS A 74 5.44 -3.06 1.91
C LYS A 74 6.25 -2.06 2.72
N ILE A 75 5.59 -1.32 3.61
CA ILE A 75 6.25 -0.41 4.54
C ILE A 75 6.98 -1.23 5.61
N ILE A 76 8.30 -1.10 5.65
CA ILE A 76 9.16 -1.70 6.69
C ILE A 76 9.21 -0.78 7.91
N LYS A 77 9.35 0.53 7.66
CA LYS A 77 9.61 1.52 8.69
C LYS A 77 9.02 2.87 8.30
N ILE A 78 8.55 3.61 9.31
CA ILE A 78 8.03 4.97 9.13
C ILE A 78 8.87 5.96 9.95
N ILE A 79 9.34 7.01 9.29
CA ILE A 79 10.06 8.13 9.89
C ILE A 79 9.16 9.36 9.77
N LYS A 80 8.74 9.89 10.92
CA LYS A 80 7.87 11.08 11.02
C LYS A 80 8.74 12.31 11.21
N LYS A 81 8.63 13.28 10.30
CA LYS A 81 9.42 14.53 10.28
C LYS A 81 8.52 15.76 10.34
#